data_AF-A0A286FSN1-F1
#
_entry.id   AF-A0A286FSN1-F1
#
_cell.length_a   1.000
_cell.length_b   1.000
_cell.length_c   1.000
_cell.angle_alpha   90.00
_cell.angle_beta   90.00
_cell.angle_gamma   90.00
#
_symmetry.space_group_name_H-M   'P 1'
#
loop_
_entity.id
_entity.type
_entity.pdbx_description
1 polymer ?
#
loop_
_entity_poly.entity_id
_entity_poly.type
_entity_poly.pdbx_seq_one_letter_code
_entity_poly.pdbx_strand_id
1 'polypeptide(L)'
;MRRPLTTVTAAAFLLVSVASTVGTADAAEVRVPASVPATQCTSRDAFPPGGGTNTGGIPNRYQYSNSPYAGARFDGCADTLQIYYGDFSNPRYAYYEIAYTYPSQLGWYRWVDRGMGRRVWSVRPPITRGDWNFKVRACANTFDSPGPGTCTAWSPQLFLHAV
;
A
#
# COMPACT_ATOMS: atom_id res chain seq x y z
N MET A 1 -3.57 -15.43 -47.16
CA MET A 1 -2.11 -15.66 -47.10
C MET A 1 -1.42 -14.80 -48.15
N ARG A 2 -0.53 -13.90 -47.74
CA ARG A 2 0.71 -13.49 -48.45
C ARG A 2 1.37 -12.35 -47.65
N ARG A 3 2.43 -12.71 -46.94
CA ARG A 3 3.39 -11.77 -46.33
C ARG A 3 4.23 -11.15 -47.44
N PRO A 4 4.48 -9.84 -47.48
CA PRO A 4 5.55 -9.30 -48.30
C PRO A 4 6.90 -9.51 -47.60
N LEU A 5 7.84 -10.02 -48.38
CA LEU A 5 9.22 -10.32 -48.04
C LEU A 5 10.00 -9.05 -47.70
N THR A 6 10.86 -9.16 -46.69
CA THR A 6 12.00 -8.30 -46.39
C THR A 6 13.05 -8.36 -47.49
N THR A 7 13.35 -7.21 -48.10
CA THR A 7 14.52 -7.01 -48.95
C THR A 7 15.59 -6.27 -48.13
N VAL A 8 16.74 -6.91 -47.93
CA VAL A 8 17.92 -6.30 -47.29
C VAL A 8 18.83 -5.79 -48.41
N THR A 9 19.01 -4.48 -48.48
CA THR A 9 19.92 -3.84 -49.44
C THR A 9 21.29 -3.68 -48.77
N ALA A 10 22.28 -4.42 -49.25
CA ALA A 10 23.67 -4.23 -48.88
C ALA A 10 24.23 -3.01 -49.64
N ALA A 11 24.75 -2.03 -48.90
CA ALA A 11 25.47 -0.90 -49.47
C ALA A 11 26.93 -0.95 -48.99
N ALA A 12 27.84 -1.14 -49.94
CA ALA A 12 29.28 -1.01 -49.75
C ALA A 12 29.67 0.47 -49.90
N PHE A 13 30.36 1.04 -48.90
CA PHE A 13 30.99 2.35 -49.03
C PHE A 13 32.42 2.33 -48.47
N LEU A 14 33.35 2.30 -49.43
CA LEU A 14 34.62 3.02 -49.54
C LEU A 14 35.34 3.43 -48.24
N LEU A 15 36.49 2.78 -48.03
CA LEU A 15 37.56 3.19 -47.13
C LEU A 15 38.14 4.54 -47.58
N VAL A 16 38.00 5.56 -46.73
CA VAL A 16 38.74 6.83 -46.86
C VAL A 16 39.80 6.87 -45.76
N SER A 17 41.07 6.89 -46.18
CA SER A 17 42.24 7.05 -45.32
C SER A 17 42.28 8.49 -44.79
N VAL A 18 42.09 8.68 -43.48
CA VAL A 18 42.25 10.00 -42.85
C VAL A 18 43.65 10.07 -42.24
N ALA A 19 44.41 11.04 -42.72
CA ALA A 19 45.75 11.37 -42.27
C ALA A 19 45.76 11.76 -40.78
N SER A 20 46.75 11.23 -40.05
CA SER A 20 47.04 11.57 -38.67
C SER A 20 47.38 13.05 -38.54
N THR A 21 46.51 13.81 -37.90
CA THR A 21 46.84 15.12 -37.33
C THR A 21 46.76 14.99 -35.81
N VAL A 22 47.90 15.23 -35.15
CA VAL A 22 48.00 15.26 -33.69
C VAL A 22 47.32 16.56 -33.23
N GLY A 23 46.02 16.45 -32.96
CA GLY A 23 45.23 17.49 -32.30
C GLY A 23 44.82 16.98 -30.93
N THR A 24 45.27 17.64 -29.87
CA THR A 24 44.82 17.41 -28.50
C THR A 24 43.33 17.72 -28.41
N ALA A 25 42.50 16.68 -28.38
CA ALA A 25 41.07 16.80 -28.17
C ALA A 25 40.82 17.07 -26.68
N ASP A 26 40.38 18.28 -26.35
CA ASP A 26 39.69 18.52 -25.09
C ASP A 26 38.45 17.62 -25.05
N ALA A 27 38.44 16.69 -24.09
CA ALA A 27 37.35 15.77 -23.88
C ALA A 27 36.11 16.60 -23.48
N ALA A 28 35.16 16.75 -24.40
CA ALA A 28 33.84 17.25 -24.09
C ALA A 28 33.16 16.25 -23.15
N GLU A 29 33.14 16.59 -21.86
CA GLU A 29 32.50 15.82 -20.82
C GLU A 29 30.99 15.80 -21.08
N VAL A 30 30.52 14.69 -21.65
CA VAL A 30 29.09 14.43 -21.85
C VAL A 30 28.45 14.37 -20.47
N ARG A 31 27.80 15.47 -20.05
CA ARG A 31 26.93 15.48 -18.88
C ARG A 31 25.74 14.58 -19.16
N VAL A 32 25.87 13.31 -18.79
CA VAL A 32 24.75 12.38 -18.70
C VAL A 32 23.71 13.01 -17.76
N PRO A 33 22.43 13.08 -18.14
CA PRO A 33 21.38 13.54 -17.24
C PRO A 33 21.49 12.75 -15.94
N ALA A 34 21.60 13.45 -14.81
CA ALA A 34 21.56 12.81 -13.51
C ALA A 34 20.28 11.97 -13.45
N SER A 35 20.43 10.65 -13.35
CA SER A 35 19.30 9.77 -13.15
C SER A 35 18.61 10.20 -11.86
N VAL A 36 17.36 10.64 -11.96
CA VAL A 36 16.51 10.82 -10.78
C VAL A 36 16.54 9.47 -10.05
N PRO A 37 16.92 9.43 -8.76
CA PRO A 37 16.96 8.18 -8.03
C PRO A 37 15.60 7.50 -8.18
N ALA A 38 15.59 6.23 -8.63
CA ALA A 38 14.37 5.47 -8.63
C ALA A 38 13.85 5.45 -7.19
N THR A 39 12.66 5.99 -6.93
CA THR A 39 12.03 5.93 -5.61
C THR A 39 11.99 4.46 -5.22
N GLN A 40 12.80 4.06 -4.25
CA GLN A 40 12.85 2.67 -3.81
C GLN A 40 11.45 2.30 -3.34
N CYS A 41 10.85 1.31 -3.98
CA CYS A 41 9.57 0.79 -3.54
C CYS A 41 9.77 0.18 -2.15
N THR A 42 9.16 0.76 -1.13
CA THR A 42 9.28 0.27 0.24
C THR A 42 7.94 -0.20 0.76
N SER A 43 8.00 -1.12 1.73
CA SER A 43 6.82 -1.50 2.49
C SER A 43 6.88 -0.90 3.88
N ARG A 44 5.71 -0.53 4.40
CA ARG A 44 5.53 0.07 5.72
C ARG A 44 4.41 -0.64 6.45
N ASP A 45 4.72 -1.14 7.63
CA ASP A 45 3.75 -1.75 8.51
C ASP A 45 3.23 -0.69 9.50
N ALA A 46 1.97 -0.82 9.88
CA ALA A 46 1.36 0.06 10.86
C ALA A 46 1.81 -0.27 12.28
N PHE A 47 1.81 0.73 13.16
CA PHE A 47 2.10 0.55 14.58
C PHE A 47 1.02 1.19 15.47
N PRO A 48 0.83 0.72 16.71
CA PRO A 48 -0.16 1.27 17.63
C PRO A 48 0.45 2.32 18.56
N PRO A 49 0.36 3.63 18.27
CA PRO A 49 0.92 4.67 19.16
C PRO A 49 0.32 4.63 20.57
N GLY A 50 -0.94 4.20 20.71
CA GLY A 50 -1.64 4.08 22.00
C GLY A 50 -1.42 2.75 22.74
N GLY A 51 -0.58 1.86 22.22
CA GLY A 51 -0.33 0.54 22.80
C GLY A 51 -1.35 -0.53 22.39
N GLY A 52 -1.37 -1.65 23.13
CA GLY A 52 -2.13 -2.85 22.79
C GLY A 52 -1.23 -4.07 22.67
N THR A 53 -1.82 -5.25 22.78
CA THR A 53 -1.07 -6.52 22.75
C THR A 53 -0.80 -6.92 21.31
N ASN A 54 0.48 -7.14 20.98
CA ASN A 54 0.87 -7.71 19.68
C ASN A 54 0.44 -9.19 19.62
N THR A 55 -0.37 -9.55 18.63
CA THR A 55 -0.87 -10.91 18.40
C THR A 55 -0.04 -11.67 17.35
N GLY A 56 1.07 -11.11 16.89
CA GLY A 56 1.93 -11.62 15.83
C GLY A 56 1.36 -11.43 14.42
N GLY A 57 1.98 -12.10 13.45
CA GLY A 57 1.66 -12.02 12.03
C GLY A 57 2.61 -11.15 11.22
N ILE A 58 2.41 -11.12 9.90
CA ILE A 58 3.11 -10.23 8.96
C ILE A 58 2.02 -9.53 8.11
N PRO A 59 1.77 -8.22 8.29
CA PRO A 59 2.32 -7.33 9.33
C PRO A 59 1.90 -7.73 10.74
N ASN A 60 2.58 -7.18 11.76
CA ASN A 60 2.15 -7.31 13.16
C ASN A 60 0.70 -6.82 13.31
N ARG A 61 -0.05 -7.49 14.18
CA ARG A 61 -1.43 -7.16 14.50
C ARG A 61 -1.55 -6.91 16.00
N TYR A 62 -2.46 -6.02 16.39
CA TYR A 62 -2.60 -5.54 17.75
C TYR A 62 -4.06 -5.56 18.19
N GLN A 63 -4.30 -5.90 19.45
CA GLN A 63 -5.64 -5.94 20.03
C GLN A 63 -5.66 -5.50 21.50
N TYR A 64 -6.83 -5.12 21.99
CA TYR A 64 -7.16 -5.10 23.40
C TYR A 64 -7.96 -6.35 23.77
N SER A 65 -8.11 -6.64 25.07
CA SER A 65 -8.70 -7.88 25.59
C SER A 65 -10.12 -8.17 25.09
N ASN A 66 -10.88 -7.16 24.67
CA ASN A 66 -12.25 -7.29 24.17
C ASN A 66 -12.47 -6.52 22.86
N SER A 67 -11.47 -6.53 21.97
CA SER A 67 -11.58 -5.99 20.62
C SER A 67 -11.12 -7.02 19.60
N PRO A 68 -11.56 -6.95 18.33
CA PRO A 68 -10.84 -7.63 17.26
C PRO A 68 -9.39 -7.13 17.19
N TYR A 69 -8.51 -7.92 16.58
CA TYR A 69 -7.20 -7.40 16.19
C TYR A 69 -7.33 -6.46 14.99
N ALA A 70 -6.35 -5.58 14.84
CA ALA A 70 -6.09 -4.83 13.61
C ALA A 70 -4.59 -4.83 13.29
N GLY A 71 -4.24 -4.72 12.01
CA GLY A 71 -2.89 -4.53 11.49
C GLY A 71 -2.99 -3.93 10.09
N ALA A 72 -1.97 -3.25 9.59
CA ALA A 72 -1.93 -2.90 8.17
C ALA A 72 -0.52 -2.85 7.62
N ARG A 73 -0.45 -2.94 6.29
CA ARG A 73 0.76 -2.84 5.51
C ARG A 73 0.48 -2.06 4.24
N PHE A 74 1.32 -1.08 3.98
CA PHE A 74 1.39 -0.40 2.69
C PHE A 74 2.51 -1.02 1.87
N ASP A 75 2.21 -1.38 0.63
CA ASP A 75 3.18 -1.79 -0.37
C ASP A 75 3.36 -0.65 -1.38
N GLY A 76 4.50 0.04 -1.32
CA GLY A 76 4.83 1.13 -2.23
C GLY A 76 5.13 0.68 -3.66
N CYS A 77 5.35 -0.62 -3.91
CA CYS A 77 5.50 -1.16 -5.26
C CYS A 77 4.13 -1.29 -5.94
N ALA A 78 3.17 -1.85 -5.20
CA ALA A 78 1.82 -2.13 -5.69
C ALA A 78 0.85 -0.97 -5.44
N ASP A 79 1.30 0.09 -4.79
CA ASP A 79 0.52 1.25 -4.37
C ASP A 79 -0.78 0.82 -3.66
N THR A 80 -0.64 -0.14 -2.75
CA THR A 80 -1.78 -0.83 -2.10
C THR A 80 -1.61 -0.81 -0.58
N LEU A 81 -2.67 -0.39 0.12
CA LEU A 81 -2.78 -0.53 1.58
C LEU A 81 -3.69 -1.72 1.90
N GLN A 82 -3.16 -2.66 2.68
CA GLN A 82 -3.89 -3.82 3.17
C GLN A 82 -4.12 -3.67 4.67
N ILE A 83 -5.39 -3.68 5.09
CA ILE A 83 -5.80 -3.63 6.49
C ILE A 83 -6.29 -5.02 6.89
N TYR A 84 -5.60 -5.66 7.82
CA TYR A 84 -5.89 -6.98 8.36
C TYR A 84 -6.64 -6.81 9.67
N TYR A 85 -7.78 -7.48 9.82
CA TYR A 85 -8.56 -7.39 11.05
C TYR A 85 -9.37 -8.66 11.32
N GLY A 86 -9.82 -8.79 12.57
CA GLY A 86 -10.79 -9.78 12.96
C GLY A 86 -10.30 -10.76 14.03
N ASP A 87 -10.56 -12.06 13.79
CA ASP A 87 -10.32 -13.16 14.74
C ASP A 87 -11.02 -12.96 16.10
N PHE A 88 -12.19 -12.34 16.03
CA PHE A 88 -13.07 -12.17 17.18
C PHE A 88 -14.20 -13.20 17.10
N SER A 89 -14.16 -14.21 17.97
CA SER A 89 -14.90 -15.48 17.83
C SER A 89 -16.26 -15.55 18.53
N ASN A 90 -16.82 -14.42 18.97
CA ASN A 90 -18.11 -14.42 19.66
C ASN A 90 -19.28 -14.37 18.65
N PRO A 91 -20.21 -15.35 18.65
CA PRO A 91 -21.30 -15.46 17.67
C PRO A 91 -22.34 -14.35 17.76
N ARG A 92 -22.29 -13.53 18.81
CA ARG A 92 -23.10 -12.31 18.95
C ARG A 92 -22.82 -11.30 17.84
N TYR A 93 -21.59 -11.25 17.33
CA TYR A 93 -21.18 -10.25 16.36
C TYR A 93 -21.31 -10.78 14.93
N ALA A 94 -21.74 -9.90 14.03
CA ALA A 94 -22.11 -10.25 12.67
C ALA A 94 -21.35 -9.46 11.60
N TYR A 95 -20.74 -8.34 11.96
CA TYR A 95 -19.95 -7.53 11.03
C TYR A 95 -18.82 -6.79 11.75
N TYR A 96 -17.84 -6.32 10.99
CA TYR A 96 -16.83 -5.39 11.46
C TYR A 96 -17.13 -3.97 10.97
N GLU A 97 -16.88 -3.01 11.84
CA GLU A 97 -16.81 -1.60 11.48
C GLU A 97 -15.37 -1.13 11.59
N ILE A 98 -14.89 -0.51 10.52
CA ILE A 98 -13.55 0.03 10.38
C ILE A 98 -13.71 1.56 10.37
N ALA A 99 -13.14 2.23 11.36
CA ALA A 99 -12.98 3.68 11.32
C ALA A 99 -11.60 4.01 10.81
N TYR A 100 -11.49 4.97 9.88
CA TYR A 100 -10.20 5.34 9.28
C TYR A 100 -10.13 6.83 8.89
N THR A 101 -8.93 7.37 8.70
CA THR A 101 -8.68 8.73 8.20
C THR A 101 -8.13 8.68 6.78
N TYR A 102 -8.43 9.69 5.95
CA TYR A 102 -7.73 9.91 4.68
C TYR A 102 -6.61 10.94 4.89
N PRO A 103 -5.41 10.75 4.32
CA PRO A 103 -4.34 11.75 4.45
C PRO A 103 -4.72 13.13 3.93
N SER A 104 -5.62 13.20 2.94
CA SER A 104 -6.06 14.44 2.31
C SER A 104 -7.32 15.06 2.93
N GLN A 105 -7.92 14.43 3.95
CA GLN A 105 -9.21 14.88 4.50
C GLN A 105 -9.21 14.85 6.03
N LEU A 106 -9.87 15.85 6.62
CA LEU A 106 -10.05 15.91 8.06
C LEU A 106 -11.22 15.02 8.49
N GLY A 107 -11.02 14.27 9.56
CA GLY A 107 -12.07 13.51 10.22
C GLY A 107 -11.97 11.99 10.01
N TRP A 108 -12.87 11.29 10.69
CA TRP A 108 -12.97 9.84 10.67
C TRP A 108 -14.09 9.39 9.74
N TYR A 109 -13.74 8.50 8.83
CA TYR A 109 -14.64 7.81 7.92
C TYR A 109 -14.95 6.43 8.48
N ARG A 110 -16.02 5.82 7.99
CA ARG A 110 -16.46 4.50 8.41
C ARG A 110 -16.70 3.61 7.21
N TRP A 111 -16.24 2.38 7.32
CA TRP A 111 -16.54 1.31 6.39
C TRP A 111 -17.01 0.08 7.15
N VAL A 112 -17.94 -0.68 6.56
CA VAL A 112 -18.57 -1.85 7.19
C VAL A 112 -18.28 -3.09 6.34
N ASP A 113 -17.65 -4.10 6.95
CA ASP A 113 -17.53 -5.44 6.37
C ASP A 113 -18.55 -6.36 7.03
N ARG A 114 -19.54 -6.84 6.27
CA ARG A 114 -20.54 -7.79 6.76
C ARG A 114 -20.04 -9.23 6.88
N GLY A 115 -18.75 -9.47 6.66
CA GLY A 115 -18.09 -10.74 6.94
C GLY A 115 -17.51 -10.80 8.35
N MET A 116 -17.48 -12.01 8.91
CA MET A 116 -16.83 -12.33 10.19
C MET A 116 -15.59 -13.22 10.00
N GLY A 117 -14.86 -13.47 11.09
CA GLY A 117 -13.60 -14.22 11.07
C GLY A 117 -12.40 -13.32 10.76
N ARG A 118 -11.37 -13.88 10.11
CA ARG A 118 -10.18 -13.15 9.67
C ARG A 118 -10.43 -12.48 8.33
N ARG A 119 -10.17 -11.18 8.24
CA ARG A 119 -10.53 -10.34 7.09
C ARG A 119 -9.33 -9.51 6.62
N VAL A 120 -9.39 -9.11 5.35
CA VAL A 120 -8.46 -8.16 4.75
C VAL A 120 -9.26 -7.17 3.92
N TRP A 121 -9.09 -5.88 4.17
CA TRP A 121 -9.57 -4.81 3.30
C TRP A 121 -8.39 -4.22 2.54
N SER A 122 -8.46 -4.27 1.21
CA SER A 122 -7.45 -3.67 0.33
C SER A 122 -7.96 -2.33 -0.21
N VAL A 123 -7.27 -1.26 0.14
CA VAL A 123 -7.40 0.04 -0.53
C VAL A 123 -6.48 0.01 -1.74
N ARG A 124 -7.09 -0.06 -2.93
CA ARG A 124 -6.39 -0.21 -4.21
C ARG A 124 -6.12 1.15 -4.87
N PRO A 125 -5.21 1.20 -5.86
CA PRO A 125 -4.89 2.43 -6.57
C PRO A 125 -6.11 3.14 -7.20
N PRO A 126 -6.11 4.49 -7.26
CA PRO A 126 -5.08 5.35 -6.68
C PRO A 126 -5.25 5.51 -5.17
N ILE A 127 -4.21 5.18 -4.39
CA ILE A 127 -4.20 5.46 -2.96
C ILE A 127 -3.63 6.85 -2.70
N THR A 128 -4.19 7.55 -1.72
CA THR A 128 -3.57 8.78 -1.21
C THR A 128 -2.41 8.40 -0.29
N ARG A 129 -1.19 8.79 -0.66
CA ARG A 129 0.01 8.66 0.18
C ARG A 129 -0.03 9.66 1.35
N GLY A 130 0.67 9.35 2.43
CA GLY A 130 0.68 10.13 3.68
C GLY A 130 0.15 9.36 4.89
N ASP A 131 -0.38 10.08 5.86
CA ASP A 131 -0.72 9.54 7.19
C ASP A 131 -2.11 8.91 7.24
N TRP A 132 -2.14 7.63 7.55
CA TRP A 132 -3.35 6.84 7.75
C TRP A 132 -3.48 6.47 9.22
N ASN A 133 -4.70 6.63 9.75
CA ASN A 133 -5.09 6.09 11.04
C ASN A 133 -6.28 5.15 10.84
N PHE A 134 -6.32 4.03 11.55
CA PHE A 134 -7.45 3.12 11.50
C PHE A 134 -7.62 2.33 12.79
N LYS A 135 -8.86 1.93 13.07
CA LYS A 135 -9.25 1.07 14.19
C LYS A 135 -10.49 0.28 13.83
N VAL A 136 -10.66 -0.88 14.45
CA VAL A 136 -11.71 -1.84 14.10
C VAL A 136 -12.49 -2.25 15.33
N ARG A 137 -13.81 -2.45 15.18
CA ARG A 137 -14.66 -3.08 16.20
C ARG A 137 -15.57 -4.11 15.55
N ALA A 138 -15.98 -5.11 16.32
CA ALA A 138 -17.01 -6.06 15.89
C ALA A 138 -18.37 -5.55 16.39
N CYS A 139 -19.42 -5.72 15.59
CA CYS A 139 -20.77 -5.26 15.90
C CYS A 139 -21.80 -6.36 15.64
N ALA A 140 -22.83 -6.40 16.47
CA ALA A 140 -23.99 -7.26 16.34
C ALA A 140 -25.00 -6.64 15.38
N ASN A 141 -25.78 -7.48 14.69
CA ASN A 141 -26.96 -6.99 14.00
C ASN A 141 -27.98 -6.51 15.03
N THR A 142 -28.46 -5.28 14.88
CA THR A 142 -29.65 -4.81 15.61
C THR A 142 -30.83 -4.85 14.65
N PHE A 143 -31.93 -5.46 15.08
CA PHE A 143 -33.22 -5.29 14.40
C PHE A 143 -33.83 -3.92 14.75
N ASP A 144 -33.52 -3.39 15.94
CA ASP A 144 -34.08 -2.13 16.48
C ASP A 144 -32.98 -1.12 16.84
N SER A 145 -32.32 -0.55 15.82
CA SER A 145 -31.36 0.57 15.92
C SER A 145 -30.05 0.36 16.72
N PRO A 146 -28.93 0.98 16.30
CA PRO A 146 -27.64 0.85 16.99
C PRO A 146 -27.64 1.60 18.34
N GLY A 147 -27.83 0.86 19.44
CA GLY A 147 -27.64 1.33 20.81
C GLY A 147 -26.26 0.99 21.41
N PRO A 148 -25.87 1.57 22.56
CA PRO A 148 -24.67 1.16 23.30
C PRO A 148 -24.72 -0.33 23.66
N GLY A 149 -23.57 -1.01 23.57
CA GLY A 149 -23.45 -2.46 23.81
C GLY A 149 -23.68 -3.34 22.58
N THR A 150 -23.95 -2.76 21.40
CA THR A 150 -24.09 -3.50 20.13
C THR A 150 -22.74 -3.82 19.48
N CYS A 151 -21.68 -3.11 19.85
CA CYS A 151 -20.33 -3.35 19.35
C CYS A 151 -19.34 -3.57 20.49
N THR A 152 -18.24 -4.24 20.16
CA THR A 152 -17.06 -4.30 21.02
C THR A 152 -16.46 -2.92 21.24
N ALA A 153 -15.49 -2.85 22.16
CA ALA A 153 -14.53 -1.75 22.15
C ALA A 153 -13.78 -1.71 20.80
N TRP A 154 -13.27 -0.53 20.47
CA TRP A 154 -12.34 -0.39 19.36
C TRP A 154 -11.03 -1.12 19.65
N SER A 155 -10.41 -1.67 18.62
CA SER A 155 -9.01 -2.06 18.63
C SER A 155 -8.11 -0.86 18.95
N PRO A 156 -6.82 -1.09 19.25
CA PRO A 156 -5.84 -0.03 19.17
C PRO A 156 -5.98 0.77 17.87
N GLN A 157 -5.84 2.10 17.98
CA GLN A 157 -5.64 2.92 16.79
C GLN A 157 -4.26 2.60 16.25
N LEU A 158 -4.21 2.28 14.96
CA LEU A 158 -3.00 2.05 14.23
C LEU A 158 -2.69 3.24 13.34
N PHE A 159 -1.41 3.61 13.31
CA PHE A 159 -0.86 4.64 12.45
C PHE A 159 0.05 4.02 11.40
N LEU A 160 -0.03 4.53 10.18
CA LEU A 160 0.85 4.16 9.07
C LEU A 160 1.14 5.40 8.22
N HIS A 161 2.40 5.62 7.89
CA HIS A 161 2.81 6.62 6.90
C HIS A 161 3.12 5.93 5.56
N ALA A 162 2.28 6.14 4.56
CA ALA A 162 2.40 5.56 3.22
C ALA A 162 3.29 6.45 2.33
N VAL A 163 4.44 5.94 1.87
CA VAL A 163 5.46 6.68 1.11
C VAL A 163 5.68 6.20 -0.31
#